data_AF-A0A2S5QLL9-F1
#
_entry.id   AF-A0A2S5QLL9-F1
#
_cell.length_a   1.000
_cell.length_b   1.000
_cell.length_c   1.000
_cell.angle_alpha   90.00
_cell.angle_beta   90.00
_cell.angle_gamma   90.00
#
_symmetry.space_group_name_H-M   'P 1'
#
loop_
_entity.id
_entity.type
_entity.pdbx_description
1 polymer ?
#
loop_
_entity_poly.entity_id
_entity_poly.type
_entity_poly.pdbx_seq_one_letter_code
_entity_poly.pdbx_strand_id
1 'polypeptide(L)'
;MKNNHSRTKIFAIGVSIITSIYSLTSVAEPQFVHALNENNLLGLYRADQFQLNQGACKNCAITPQASWYFEQETIAIPLSNAHSFDPSLSAQEDVKQWVTSQPSATNAMPPLVWLGSPHVAVGKLSQDGKWLESDNSKTQLAITPKIESNQSYYNEASEQNFAGRNLVMRGTADKTHFTARSIWPLDYNLDLNQIPYKPLADQETIASLIRDQNGGASAPFSARILYKNPNLTSLQNKPVLSFVLNGAQGDDDEAHGGHFAVATGRFGAQGEWHDWLVNNFYNLGSVSEKGIIAASLPMDSYQSDLNSGQSWYRPSYMLVAVMKNERSATTYQSAINRVMQHFYRQDFLYRHAGVNCAGINLETLRSLDWSIPKLGATNLPKAFVALPYKALSDMSLESGLKAYDYLSAEQTNLYPFVAFETIGNDLLNRIAKNQANTAFEKQLAEDLEAIIYVHIPQFPSSRAMGQAPVASLDEYIARTPADMSQWKIIPVGARDFPDTLKDKNAPTEPVRPAYYGLIAWLVMLILTLLGMRKIFRKFRKS
;
A
#
# COMPACT_ATOMS: atom_id res chain seq x y z
N MET A 1 30.92 -4.39 -95.41
CA MET A 1 30.29 -3.07 -95.67
C MET A 1 30.44 -2.20 -94.42
N LYS A 2 31.24 -1.13 -94.56
CA LYS A 2 31.34 0.15 -93.80
C LYS A 2 31.18 0.12 -92.27
N ASN A 3 32.27 0.26 -91.50
CA ASN A 3 32.91 1.51 -91.01
C ASN A 3 32.32 1.92 -89.63
N ASN A 4 33.04 2.42 -88.62
CA ASN A 4 34.44 2.81 -88.46
C ASN A 4 34.74 3.02 -86.95
N HIS A 5 36.03 2.86 -86.60
CA HIS A 5 36.88 3.50 -85.58
C HIS A 5 36.27 4.29 -84.38
N SER A 6 36.80 4.18 -83.16
CA SER A 6 38.15 4.66 -82.76
C SER A 6 38.51 4.17 -81.34
N ARG A 7 39.67 3.51 -81.13
CA ARG A 7 40.88 3.97 -80.38
C ARG A 7 40.58 4.94 -79.22
N THR A 8 41.11 4.74 -78.00
CA THR A 8 42.55 4.91 -77.67
C THR A 8 42.88 4.31 -76.28
N LYS A 9 44.11 3.79 -76.12
CA LYS A 9 44.75 3.33 -74.86
C LYS A 9 45.04 4.52 -73.91
N ILE A 10 45.20 4.27 -72.60
CA ILE A 10 46.36 4.66 -71.75
C ILE A 10 46.11 4.28 -70.27
N PHE A 11 47.18 3.80 -69.63
CA PHE A 11 47.39 3.42 -68.22
C PHE A 11 47.20 4.56 -67.20
N ALA A 12 46.71 4.25 -65.99
CA ALA A 12 47.11 4.81 -64.69
C ALA A 12 46.46 4.00 -63.55
N ILE A 13 47.23 3.23 -62.77
CA ILE A 13 47.69 3.53 -61.38
C ILE A 13 46.55 3.75 -60.36
N GLY A 14 46.41 2.77 -59.46
CA GLY A 14 46.28 2.98 -58.01
C GLY A 14 44.98 3.56 -57.45
N VAL A 15 44.29 2.77 -56.63
CA VAL A 15 44.10 2.98 -55.17
C VAL A 15 42.99 2.01 -54.74
N SER A 16 43.35 1.06 -53.87
CA SER A 16 42.38 0.25 -53.13
C SER A 16 41.65 1.15 -52.13
N ILE A 17 40.35 1.36 -52.32
CA ILE A 17 39.47 1.93 -51.31
C ILE A 17 38.76 0.76 -50.64
N ILE A 18 39.26 0.35 -49.47
CA ILE A 18 38.52 -0.43 -48.49
C ILE A 18 37.42 0.50 -47.96
N THR A 19 36.19 0.29 -48.40
CA THR A 19 35.01 0.96 -47.84
C THR A 19 34.55 0.16 -46.63
N SER A 20 35.11 0.49 -45.46
CA SER A 20 34.57 0.05 -44.17
C SER A 20 33.27 0.81 -43.90
N ILE A 21 32.14 0.23 -44.25
CA ILE A 21 30.82 0.71 -43.83
C ILE A 21 30.61 0.25 -42.38
N TYR A 22 31.06 1.05 -41.41
CA TYR A 22 30.52 0.99 -40.06
C TYR A 22 29.20 1.74 -40.07
N SER A 23 28.09 1.00 -40.23
CA SER A 23 26.76 1.50 -39.87
C SER A 23 26.69 1.61 -38.36
N LEU A 24 27.18 2.72 -37.80
CA LEU A 24 26.81 3.16 -36.45
C LEU A 24 25.39 3.74 -36.54
N THR A 25 24.39 2.86 -36.62
CA THR A 25 23.06 3.23 -36.15
C THR A 25 23.11 3.18 -34.63
N SER A 26 23.54 4.27 -33.99
CA SER A 26 23.17 4.50 -32.60
C SER A 26 21.66 4.69 -32.61
N VAL A 27 20.92 3.61 -32.38
CA VAL A 27 19.52 3.72 -31.99
C VAL A 27 19.55 4.46 -30.67
N ALA A 28 19.20 5.74 -30.68
CA ALA A 28 18.98 6.47 -29.44
C ALA A 28 17.96 5.64 -28.66
N GLU A 29 18.35 5.16 -27.48
CA GLU A 29 17.40 4.53 -26.56
C GLU A 29 16.23 5.50 -26.36
N PRO A 30 14.98 5.01 -26.34
CA PRO A 30 13.86 5.88 -26.06
C PRO A 30 14.11 6.57 -24.72
N GLN A 31 14.10 7.91 -24.74
CA GLN A 31 14.34 8.81 -23.61
C GLN A 31 13.46 8.51 -22.39
N PHE A 32 12.36 7.77 -22.59
CA PHE A 32 11.41 7.35 -21.57
C PHE A 32 11.14 5.86 -21.68
N VAL A 33 11.15 5.18 -20.53
CA VAL A 33 10.87 3.75 -20.45
C VAL A 33 9.39 3.58 -20.12
N HIS A 34 8.68 2.77 -20.89
CA HIS A 34 7.32 2.38 -20.52
C HIS A 34 7.35 1.69 -19.16
N ALA A 35 6.39 2.02 -18.29
CA ALA A 35 6.29 1.42 -16.95
C ALA A 35 6.27 -0.12 -17.01
N LEU A 36 5.75 -0.70 -18.11
CA LEU A 36 5.66 -2.13 -18.36
C LEU A 36 6.78 -2.68 -19.28
N ASN A 37 7.95 -2.05 -19.30
CA ASN A 37 9.11 -2.58 -20.03
C ASN A 37 9.48 -3.98 -19.50
N GLU A 38 9.91 -4.89 -20.39
CA GLU A 38 10.26 -6.27 -20.06
C GLU A 38 11.37 -6.43 -19.00
N ASN A 39 12.23 -5.41 -18.85
CA ASN A 39 13.29 -5.39 -17.86
C ASN A 39 12.82 -4.90 -16.48
N ASN A 40 11.58 -4.42 -16.36
CA ASN A 40 11.03 -3.92 -15.11
C ASN A 40 10.27 -5.02 -14.35
N LEU A 41 10.23 -4.88 -13.03
CA LEU A 41 9.34 -5.64 -12.17
C LEU A 41 8.16 -4.77 -11.73
N LEU A 42 7.09 -5.45 -11.33
CA LEU A 42 6.00 -4.90 -10.53
C LEU A 42 5.85 -5.84 -9.34
N GLY A 43 6.50 -5.51 -8.24
CA GLY A 43 6.58 -6.38 -7.07
C GLY A 43 7.27 -7.70 -7.40
N LEU A 44 6.54 -8.81 -7.30
CA LEU A 44 7.03 -10.16 -7.58
C LEU A 44 6.88 -10.56 -9.05
N TYR A 45 6.19 -9.74 -9.85
CA TYR A 45 5.82 -10.05 -11.23
C TYR A 45 6.74 -9.35 -12.21
N ARG A 46 6.97 -9.95 -13.38
CA ARG A 46 7.60 -9.24 -14.48
C ARG A 46 6.58 -8.31 -15.13
N ALA A 47 7.02 -7.12 -15.54
CA ALA A 47 6.10 -6.14 -16.07
C ALA A 47 5.56 -6.52 -17.46
N ASP A 48 6.27 -7.37 -18.22
CA ASP A 48 5.83 -7.97 -19.49
C ASP A 48 4.63 -8.93 -19.37
N GLN A 49 4.25 -9.33 -18.14
CA GLN A 49 3.07 -10.14 -17.87
C GLN A 49 1.78 -9.31 -17.84
N PHE A 50 1.89 -8.00 -18.04
CA PHE A 50 0.78 -7.06 -18.01
C PHE A 50 0.67 -6.31 -19.34
N GLN A 51 -0.56 -5.90 -19.65
CA GLN A 51 -0.83 -4.89 -20.67
C GLN A 51 -1.21 -3.57 -20.02
N LEU A 52 -0.73 -2.49 -20.61
CA LEU A 52 -1.09 -1.13 -20.19
C LEU A 52 -2.50 -0.83 -20.66
N ASN A 53 -3.31 -0.23 -19.78
CA ASN A 53 -4.64 0.22 -20.15
C ASN A 53 -4.97 1.57 -19.51
N GLN A 54 -5.74 2.37 -20.23
CA GLN A 54 -6.41 3.55 -19.70
C GLN A 54 -7.85 3.16 -19.43
N GLY A 55 -8.13 2.76 -18.18
CA GLY A 55 -9.39 2.42 -17.51
C GLY A 55 -10.64 1.98 -18.29
N ALA A 56 -11.03 2.72 -19.33
CA ALA A 56 -12.17 2.46 -20.20
C ALA A 56 -11.90 1.33 -21.21
N CYS A 57 -11.53 0.15 -20.72
CA CYS A 57 -11.31 -1.01 -21.57
C CYS A 57 -12.60 -1.79 -21.85
N LYS A 58 -12.92 -1.97 -23.13
CA LYS A 58 -13.93 -2.96 -23.55
C LYS A 58 -13.24 -4.33 -23.70
N ASN A 59 -13.74 -5.34 -22.98
CA ASN A 59 -13.26 -6.73 -23.00
C ASN A 59 -11.89 -7.01 -22.32
N CYS A 60 -11.51 -6.21 -21.32
CA CYS A 60 -10.35 -6.55 -20.48
C CYS A 60 -10.66 -7.67 -19.47
N ALA A 61 -9.62 -8.41 -19.07
CA ALA A 61 -9.67 -9.46 -18.06
C ALA A 61 -9.74 -8.91 -16.61
N ILE A 62 -10.54 -7.86 -16.40
CA ILE A 62 -10.84 -7.28 -15.09
C ILE A 62 -12.35 -7.36 -14.84
N THR A 63 -12.76 -7.37 -13.57
CA THR A 63 -14.19 -7.40 -13.23
C THR A 63 -14.86 -6.08 -13.62
N PRO A 64 -16.16 -6.07 -13.99
CA PRO A 64 -16.89 -4.84 -14.27
C PRO A 64 -16.83 -3.83 -13.12
N GLN A 65 -16.80 -4.34 -11.88
CA GLN A 65 -16.69 -3.53 -10.67
C GLN A 65 -15.34 -2.82 -10.57
N ALA A 66 -14.23 -3.54 -10.80
CA ALA A 66 -12.91 -2.94 -10.85
C ALA A 66 -12.81 -1.92 -12.00
N SER A 67 -13.33 -2.25 -13.19
CA SER A 67 -13.34 -1.33 -14.34
C SER A 67 -14.04 -0.01 -14.03
N TRP A 68 -15.11 -0.03 -13.22
CA TRP A 68 -15.82 1.17 -12.82
C TRP A 68 -14.98 2.10 -11.93
N TYR A 69 -14.28 1.55 -10.93
CA TYR A 69 -13.42 2.37 -10.07
C TYR A 69 -12.25 3.00 -10.82
N PHE A 70 -11.67 2.29 -11.79
CA PHE A 70 -10.45 2.68 -12.49
C PHE A 70 -10.70 3.24 -13.89
N GLU A 71 -11.93 3.63 -14.24
CA GLU A 71 -12.31 4.05 -15.60
C GLU A 71 -11.42 5.15 -16.19
N GLN A 72 -10.90 6.05 -15.35
CA GLN A 72 -10.06 7.19 -15.76
C GLN A 72 -8.59 7.03 -15.36
N GLU A 73 -8.20 5.84 -14.90
CA GLU A 73 -6.87 5.60 -14.37
C GLU A 73 -5.97 4.83 -15.34
N THR A 74 -4.67 5.07 -15.25
CA THR A 74 -3.67 4.24 -15.91
C THR A 74 -3.40 3.01 -15.06
N ILE A 75 -3.71 1.83 -15.60
CA ILE A 75 -3.62 0.54 -14.91
C ILE A 75 -2.84 -0.48 -15.73
N ALA A 76 -2.21 -1.43 -15.03
CA ALA A 76 -1.66 -2.64 -15.62
C ALA A 76 -2.65 -3.79 -15.41
N ILE A 77 -3.03 -4.46 -16.49
CA ILE A 77 -3.96 -5.59 -16.46
C ILE A 77 -3.17 -6.85 -16.80
N PRO A 78 -3.24 -7.92 -15.98
CA PRO A 78 -2.55 -9.17 -16.30
C PRO A 78 -3.02 -9.75 -17.63
N LEU A 79 -2.09 -10.35 -18.37
CA LEU A 79 -2.40 -11.07 -19.61
C LEU A 79 -3.17 -12.38 -19.38
N SER A 80 -3.07 -12.97 -18.18
CA SER A 80 -3.77 -14.19 -17.79
C SER A 80 -3.91 -14.30 -16.27
N ASN A 81 -4.68 -15.27 -15.78
CA ASN A 81 -4.79 -15.65 -14.36
C ASN A 81 -5.24 -14.54 -13.38
N ALA A 82 -6.01 -13.54 -13.84
CA ALA A 82 -6.55 -12.46 -13.01
C ALA A 82 -7.83 -12.83 -12.23
N HIS A 83 -8.50 -13.93 -12.56
CA HIS A 83 -9.85 -14.29 -12.06
C HIS A 83 -9.85 -15.44 -11.03
N SER A 84 -8.77 -15.65 -10.30
CA SER A 84 -8.67 -16.77 -9.36
C SER A 84 -9.26 -16.42 -7.99
N PHE A 85 -10.59 -16.40 -7.83
CA PHE A 85 -11.28 -16.32 -6.53
C PHE A 85 -12.66 -17.01 -6.57
N ASP A 86 -13.21 -17.47 -5.44
CA ASP A 86 -14.57 -18.01 -5.36
C ASP A 86 -15.56 -16.90 -4.97
N PRO A 87 -16.42 -16.46 -5.90
CA PRO A 87 -17.32 -15.33 -5.65
C PRO A 87 -18.43 -15.60 -4.63
N SER A 88 -18.67 -16.87 -4.27
CA SER A 88 -19.73 -17.28 -3.35
C SER A 88 -19.31 -17.29 -1.88
N LEU A 89 -18.01 -17.21 -1.61
CA LEU A 89 -17.43 -17.22 -0.27
C LEU A 89 -17.16 -15.81 0.25
N SER A 90 -17.05 -15.67 1.58
CA SER A 90 -16.45 -14.46 2.16
C SER A 90 -14.98 -14.39 1.77
N ALA A 91 -14.40 -13.18 1.72
CA ALA A 91 -13.01 -13.00 1.31
C ALA A 91 -12.02 -13.84 2.12
N GLN A 92 -12.23 -13.97 3.44
CA GLN A 92 -11.35 -14.75 4.30
C GLN A 92 -11.59 -16.26 4.17
N GLU A 93 -12.84 -16.72 4.03
CA GLU A 93 -13.10 -18.15 3.77
C GLU A 93 -12.57 -18.58 2.41
N ASP A 94 -12.65 -17.72 1.40
CA ASP A 94 -12.08 -17.94 0.08
C ASP A 94 -10.56 -18.19 0.15
N VAL A 95 -9.83 -17.32 0.88
CA VAL A 95 -8.39 -17.50 1.11
C VAL A 95 -8.09 -18.81 1.86
N LYS A 96 -8.83 -19.12 2.94
CA LYS A 96 -8.62 -20.34 3.74
C LYS A 96 -8.84 -21.60 2.92
N GLN A 97 -9.91 -21.65 2.12
CA GLN A 97 -10.19 -22.80 1.26
C GLN A 97 -9.16 -22.91 0.13
N TRP A 98 -8.78 -21.78 -0.48
CA TRP A 98 -7.77 -21.75 -1.53
C TRP A 98 -6.43 -22.33 -1.04
N VAL A 99 -5.91 -21.85 0.09
CA VAL A 99 -4.60 -22.30 0.60
C VAL A 99 -4.58 -23.78 1.01
N THR A 100 -5.73 -24.33 1.45
CA THR A 100 -5.83 -25.78 1.72
C THR A 100 -5.96 -26.62 0.44
N SER A 101 -6.59 -26.08 -0.61
CA SER A 101 -6.80 -26.78 -1.88
C SER A 101 -5.58 -26.80 -2.81
N GLN A 102 -4.65 -25.85 -2.66
CA GLN A 102 -3.46 -25.69 -3.52
C GLN A 102 -2.19 -25.50 -2.67
N PRO A 103 -1.49 -26.59 -2.29
CA PRO A 103 -0.35 -26.51 -1.38
C PRO A 103 0.92 -25.88 -1.97
N SER A 104 0.93 -25.57 -3.27
CA SER A 104 2.09 -25.02 -3.97
C SER A 104 1.66 -23.76 -4.71
N ALA A 105 2.24 -22.63 -4.32
CA ALA A 105 1.90 -21.28 -4.77
C ALA A 105 1.70 -21.21 -6.29
N THR A 106 0.45 -21.18 -6.74
CA THR A 106 0.14 -20.67 -8.08
C THR A 106 0.37 -19.16 -8.02
N ASN A 107 1.18 -18.62 -8.93
CA ASN A 107 1.41 -17.19 -9.04
C ASN A 107 0.15 -16.50 -9.58
N ALA A 108 -0.87 -16.37 -8.72
CA ALA A 108 -2.12 -15.71 -9.05
C ALA A 108 -1.80 -14.24 -9.32
N MET A 109 -2.25 -13.75 -10.47
CA MET A 109 -1.98 -12.37 -10.86
C MET A 109 -2.90 -11.43 -10.06
N PRO A 110 -2.46 -10.20 -9.76
CA PRO A 110 -3.34 -9.21 -9.14
C PRO A 110 -4.49 -8.89 -10.09
N PRO A 111 -5.68 -8.53 -9.59
CA PRO A 111 -6.80 -8.17 -10.47
C PRO A 111 -6.44 -7.05 -11.46
N LEU A 112 -5.64 -6.09 -10.98
CA LEU A 112 -4.97 -5.04 -11.72
C LEU A 112 -3.88 -4.44 -10.83
N VAL A 113 -2.97 -3.68 -11.42
CA VAL A 113 -2.04 -2.80 -10.69
C VAL A 113 -2.37 -1.36 -11.06
N TRP A 114 -2.59 -0.49 -10.07
CA TRP A 114 -2.78 0.93 -10.31
C TRP A 114 -1.41 1.60 -10.50
N LEU A 115 -1.10 1.99 -11.74
CA LEU A 115 0.17 2.65 -12.07
C LEU A 115 0.08 4.16 -11.90
N GLY A 116 -1.11 4.74 -12.11
CA GLY A 116 -1.33 6.19 -12.15
C GLY A 116 -0.77 6.87 -13.40
N SER A 117 0.34 6.38 -13.96
CA SER A 117 1.03 6.96 -15.11
C SER A 117 1.79 5.89 -15.93
N PRO A 118 1.90 6.06 -17.26
CA PRO A 118 2.40 5.01 -18.16
C PRO A 118 3.93 4.99 -18.36
N HIS A 119 4.66 6.03 -17.96
CA HIS A 119 6.10 6.12 -18.18
C HIS A 119 6.86 6.24 -16.85
N VAL A 120 8.10 5.74 -16.87
CA VAL A 120 9.09 5.90 -15.81
C VAL A 120 10.32 6.57 -16.41
N ALA A 121 10.89 7.51 -15.67
CA ALA A 121 12.13 8.19 -16.01
C ALA A 121 13.10 8.12 -14.81
N VAL A 122 14.38 7.94 -15.10
CA VAL A 122 15.44 7.91 -14.10
C VAL A 122 16.46 8.97 -14.45
N GLY A 123 16.86 9.78 -13.47
CA GLY A 123 17.85 10.81 -13.70
C GLY A 123 18.07 11.69 -12.48
N LYS A 124 18.98 12.63 -12.62
CA LYS A 124 19.30 13.64 -11.62
C LYS A 124 18.43 14.87 -11.83
N LEU A 125 17.78 15.36 -10.78
CA LEU A 125 17.07 16.65 -10.87
C LEU A 125 18.09 17.79 -10.91
N SER A 126 17.92 18.71 -11.86
CA SER A 126 18.74 19.93 -11.92
C SER A 126 18.54 20.79 -10.67
N GLN A 127 19.53 21.66 -10.38
CA GLN A 127 19.48 22.53 -9.20
C GLN A 127 18.29 23.50 -9.21
N ASP A 128 17.80 23.87 -10.39
CA ASP A 128 16.62 24.73 -10.55
C ASP A 128 15.30 23.96 -10.59
N GLY A 129 15.30 22.63 -10.41
CA GLY A 129 14.11 21.78 -10.40
C GLY A 129 13.40 21.61 -11.75
N LYS A 130 13.93 22.20 -12.83
CA LYS A 130 13.24 22.29 -14.14
C LYS A 130 13.63 21.20 -15.12
N TRP A 131 14.67 20.43 -14.82
CA TRP A 131 15.21 19.46 -15.76
C TRP A 131 15.55 18.14 -15.07
N LEU A 132 15.19 17.04 -15.73
CA LEU A 132 15.70 15.72 -15.40
C LEU A 132 16.88 15.44 -16.32
N GLU A 133 18.07 15.31 -15.72
CA GLU A 133 19.35 15.13 -16.39
C GLU A 133 19.81 13.67 -16.29
N SER A 134 20.15 13.06 -17.42
CA SER A 134 20.84 11.77 -17.50
C SER A 134 22.10 11.91 -18.36
N ASP A 135 22.95 10.88 -18.39
CA ASP A 135 24.27 10.94 -19.03
C ASP A 135 24.24 11.47 -20.48
N ASN A 136 23.15 11.21 -21.20
CA ASN A 136 23.00 11.59 -22.61
C ASN A 136 21.75 12.46 -22.89
N SER A 137 20.98 12.87 -21.89
CA SER A 137 19.73 13.59 -22.12
C SER A 137 19.42 14.63 -21.05
N LYS A 138 18.69 15.66 -21.46
CA LYS A 138 18.16 16.70 -20.59
C LYS A 138 16.70 16.92 -20.96
N THR A 139 15.81 16.54 -20.05
CA THR A 139 14.36 16.57 -20.27
C THR A 139 13.74 17.68 -19.47
N GLN A 140 12.88 18.49 -20.07
CA GLN A 140 12.16 19.51 -19.31
C GLN A 140 11.14 18.83 -18.39
N LEU A 141 11.18 19.19 -17.12
CA LEU A 141 10.29 18.64 -16.10
C LEU A 141 9.08 19.57 -15.91
N ALA A 142 7.90 18.97 -15.92
CA ALA A 142 6.68 19.55 -15.39
C ALA A 142 6.16 18.65 -14.26
N ILE A 143 5.31 19.21 -13.42
CA ILE A 143 4.66 18.52 -12.31
C ILE A 143 3.18 18.38 -12.66
N THR A 144 2.58 17.23 -12.36
CA THR A 144 1.14 17.00 -12.53
C THR A 144 0.35 18.12 -11.84
N PRO A 145 -0.88 18.45 -12.25
CA PRO A 145 -1.69 19.41 -11.51
C PRO A 145 -2.14 18.86 -10.15
N LYS A 146 -2.27 19.78 -9.19
CA LYS A 146 -2.88 19.51 -7.88
C LYS A 146 -4.37 19.24 -8.03
N ILE A 147 -4.89 18.19 -7.39
CA ILE A 147 -6.33 18.00 -7.24
C ILE A 147 -6.86 19.06 -6.27
N GLU A 148 -7.99 19.69 -6.59
CA GLU A 148 -8.54 20.82 -5.82
C GLU A 148 -8.71 20.51 -4.32
N SER A 149 -9.21 19.32 -4.00
CA SER A 149 -9.42 18.88 -2.62
C SER A 149 -8.12 18.63 -1.86
N ASN A 150 -7.02 18.29 -2.55
CA ASN A 150 -5.78 17.90 -1.90
C ASN A 150 -5.17 19.08 -1.12
N GLN A 151 -4.72 18.88 0.10
CA GLN A 151 -4.06 19.91 0.91
C GLN A 151 -2.53 19.76 0.94
N SER A 152 -2.00 18.62 0.50
CA SER A 152 -0.57 18.29 0.50
C SER A 152 -0.05 18.32 -0.93
N TYR A 153 0.69 19.36 -1.29
CA TYR A 153 1.24 19.45 -2.62
C TYR A 153 2.68 19.89 -2.68
N TYR A 154 3.32 19.46 -3.76
CA TYR A 154 4.65 19.87 -4.18
C TYR A 154 4.76 21.40 -4.22
N ASN A 155 5.80 21.94 -3.60
CA ASN A 155 6.08 23.38 -3.52
C ASN A 155 7.59 23.66 -3.57
N GLU A 156 8.01 24.91 -3.35
CA GLU A 156 9.41 25.31 -3.35
C GLU A 156 10.29 24.51 -2.35
N ALA A 157 9.75 24.15 -1.18
CA ALA A 157 10.49 23.31 -0.22
C ALA A 157 10.68 21.88 -0.75
N SER A 158 9.69 21.35 -1.48
CA SER A 158 9.83 20.08 -2.21
C SER A 158 10.93 20.18 -3.28
N GLU A 159 10.93 21.24 -4.09
CA GLU A 159 11.94 21.48 -5.12
C GLU A 159 13.35 21.47 -4.53
N GLN A 160 13.57 22.23 -3.45
CA GLN A 160 14.85 22.28 -2.73
C GLN A 160 15.27 20.92 -2.18
N ASN A 161 14.33 20.13 -1.67
CA ASN A 161 14.60 18.80 -1.11
C ASN A 161 15.05 17.76 -2.16
N PHE A 162 14.61 17.91 -3.42
CA PHE A 162 14.95 16.99 -4.50
C PHE A 162 16.05 17.52 -5.43
N ALA A 163 16.34 18.83 -5.39
CA ALA A 163 17.36 19.46 -6.22
C ALA A 163 18.71 18.74 -6.14
N GLY A 164 19.26 18.37 -7.29
CA GLY A 164 20.54 17.68 -7.39
C GLY A 164 20.53 16.20 -6.99
N ARG A 165 19.39 15.61 -6.62
CA ARG A 165 19.30 14.18 -6.26
C ARG A 165 19.02 13.30 -7.47
N ASN A 166 19.46 12.05 -7.40
CA ASN A 166 19.07 11.00 -8.35
C ASN A 166 17.69 10.49 -7.96
N LEU A 167 16.78 10.47 -8.93
CA LEU A 167 15.36 10.19 -8.73
C LEU A 167 14.87 9.16 -9.75
N VAL A 168 13.88 8.38 -9.34
CA VAL A 168 12.95 7.69 -10.22
C VAL A 168 11.66 8.49 -10.21
N MET A 169 11.14 8.80 -11.39
CA MET A 169 9.87 9.51 -11.52
C MET A 169 8.91 8.69 -12.36
N ARG A 170 7.64 8.70 -11.96
CA ARG A 170 6.55 8.13 -12.75
C ARG A 170 5.70 9.25 -13.30
N GLY A 171 5.29 9.18 -14.55
CA GLY A 171 4.65 10.32 -15.21
C GLY A 171 4.18 10.06 -16.63
N THR A 172 3.80 11.15 -17.31
CA THR A 172 3.53 11.17 -18.74
C THR A 172 4.68 11.85 -19.47
N ALA A 173 5.05 11.34 -20.63
CA ALA A 173 6.13 11.85 -21.44
C ALA A 173 5.60 12.23 -22.82
N ASP A 174 6.12 13.34 -23.35
CA ASP A 174 6.14 13.63 -24.77
C ASP A 174 7.59 13.64 -25.27
N LYS A 175 7.87 14.13 -26.48
CA LYS A 175 9.22 14.11 -27.06
C LYS A 175 10.24 14.99 -26.32
N THR A 176 9.81 15.99 -25.56
CA THR A 176 10.69 17.00 -24.95
C THR A 176 10.41 17.27 -23.48
N HIS A 177 9.25 16.84 -22.98
CA HIS A 177 8.80 17.08 -21.61
C HIS A 177 8.44 15.78 -20.92
N PHE A 178 8.71 15.73 -19.62
CA PHE A 178 8.19 14.74 -18.70
C PHE A 178 7.33 15.44 -17.64
N THR A 179 6.07 15.06 -17.54
CA THR A 179 5.17 15.53 -16.48
C THR A 179 5.15 14.48 -15.37
N ALA A 180 5.88 14.74 -14.29
CA ALA A 180 5.95 13.84 -13.14
C ALA A 180 4.63 13.80 -12.38
N ARG A 181 4.19 12.59 -12.05
CA ARG A 181 3.09 12.26 -11.13
C ARG A 181 3.61 11.72 -9.81
N SER A 182 4.76 11.05 -9.80
CA SER A 182 5.45 10.59 -8.59
C SER A 182 6.94 10.89 -8.65
N ILE A 183 7.56 11.14 -7.49
CA ILE A 183 9.00 11.48 -7.37
C ILE A 183 9.63 10.64 -6.25
N TRP A 184 10.53 9.73 -6.58
CA TRP A 184 11.13 8.80 -5.63
C TRP A 184 12.67 8.95 -5.56
N PRO A 185 13.26 9.17 -4.37
CA PRO A 185 14.71 9.27 -4.25
C PRO A 185 15.45 7.93 -4.34
N LEU A 186 16.51 7.87 -5.15
CA LEU A 186 17.36 6.68 -5.28
C LEU A 186 18.37 6.50 -4.14
N ASP A 187 18.64 7.55 -3.37
CA ASP A 187 19.42 7.46 -2.12
C ASP A 187 18.63 6.79 -0.98
N TYR A 188 17.39 6.35 -1.22
CA TYR A 188 16.64 5.47 -0.32
C TYR A 188 16.87 3.98 -0.60
N ASN A 189 17.67 3.64 -1.62
CA ASN A 189 18.04 2.27 -1.90
C ASN A 189 18.72 1.61 -0.69
N LEU A 190 18.42 0.32 -0.48
CA LEU A 190 18.91 -0.45 0.66
C LEU A 190 20.13 -1.28 0.27
N ASP A 191 21.32 -0.83 0.67
CA ASP A 191 22.57 -1.60 0.51
C ASP A 191 22.91 -2.35 1.81
N LEU A 192 22.99 -3.68 1.74
CA LEU A 192 23.33 -4.54 2.87
C LEU A 192 24.62 -4.14 3.59
N ASN A 193 25.58 -3.59 2.85
CA ASN A 193 26.89 -3.20 3.39
C ASN A 193 26.86 -1.84 4.10
N GLN A 194 25.86 -1.01 3.83
CA GLN A 194 25.70 0.32 4.41
C GLN A 194 24.71 0.32 5.58
N ILE A 195 23.80 -0.65 5.63
CA ILE A 195 22.79 -0.74 6.69
C ILE A 195 23.43 -1.41 7.93
N PRO A 196 23.45 -0.75 9.10
CA PRO A 196 24.03 -1.31 10.31
C PRO A 196 23.21 -2.50 10.82
N TYR A 197 23.90 -3.58 11.21
CA TYR A 197 23.29 -4.64 12.01
C TYR A 197 23.19 -4.22 13.46
N LYS A 198 21.98 -3.82 13.86
CA LYS A 198 21.65 -3.33 15.21
C LYS A 198 20.30 -3.93 15.64
N PRO A 199 20.32 -5.14 16.24
CA PRO A 199 19.15 -5.73 16.89
C PRO A 199 18.54 -4.78 17.93
N LEU A 200 17.30 -5.06 18.33
CA LEU A 200 16.68 -4.36 19.46
C LEU A 200 17.53 -4.55 20.72
N ALA A 201 17.82 -3.46 21.43
CA ALA A 201 18.42 -3.53 22.76
C ALA A 201 17.38 -4.04 23.80
N ASP A 202 17.84 -4.48 24.98
CA ASP A 202 16.99 -5.13 26.00
C ASP A 202 15.73 -4.36 26.41
N GLN A 203 15.75 -3.02 26.33
CA GLN A 203 14.61 -2.14 26.66
C GLN A 203 14.03 -1.42 25.45
N GLU A 204 14.56 -1.69 24.26
CA GLU A 204 14.09 -1.11 23.02
C GLU A 204 12.99 -2.00 22.42
N THR A 205 11.90 -1.38 21.99
CA THR A 205 10.78 -2.07 21.34
C THR A 205 10.59 -1.52 19.94
N ILE A 206 9.82 -2.23 19.10
CA ILE A 206 9.40 -1.66 17.82
C ILE A 206 8.65 -0.34 18.03
N ALA A 207 7.80 -0.28 19.06
CA ALA A 207 7.10 0.96 19.42
C ALA A 207 8.06 2.11 19.75
N SER A 208 9.15 1.86 20.47
CA SER A 208 10.12 2.92 20.76
C SER A 208 10.87 3.41 19.52
N LEU A 209 11.10 2.55 18.52
CA LEU A 209 11.67 2.97 17.24
C LEU A 209 10.75 3.91 16.47
N ILE A 210 9.46 3.58 16.46
CA ILE A 210 8.44 4.38 15.77
C ILE A 210 8.24 5.72 16.47
N ARG A 211 8.29 5.74 17.80
CA ARG A 211 8.05 6.95 18.60
C ARG A 211 9.27 7.85 18.75
N ASP A 212 10.45 7.40 18.32
CA ASP A 212 11.66 8.23 18.35
C ASP A 212 11.42 9.55 17.62
N GLN A 213 11.91 10.65 18.21
CA GLN A 213 11.76 12.01 17.67
C GLN A 213 10.31 12.36 17.24
N ASN A 214 9.33 11.97 18.05
CA ASN A 214 7.89 12.15 17.77
C ASN A 214 7.44 11.54 16.44
N GLY A 215 8.07 10.45 16.02
CA GLY A 215 7.82 9.82 14.72
C GLY A 215 8.79 10.19 13.62
N GLY A 216 9.75 11.09 13.87
CA GLY A 216 10.85 11.32 12.93
C GLY A 216 10.44 11.98 11.61
N ALA A 217 9.32 12.73 11.55
CA ALA A 217 8.86 13.38 10.31
C ALA A 217 9.95 14.20 9.59
N SER A 218 10.81 14.90 10.36
CA SER A 218 11.95 15.67 9.86
C SER A 218 13.31 14.99 10.01
N ALA A 219 13.35 13.78 10.56
CA ALA A 219 14.59 13.00 10.66
C ALA A 219 15.04 12.54 9.26
N PRO A 220 16.32 12.20 9.04
CA PRO A 220 16.73 11.63 7.76
C PRO A 220 16.11 10.24 7.54
N PHE A 221 16.08 9.81 6.28
CA PHE A 221 15.87 8.41 5.94
C PHE A 221 16.90 7.55 6.68
N SER A 222 16.46 6.45 7.27
CA SER A 222 17.36 5.52 7.93
C SER A 222 16.85 4.09 7.84
N ALA A 223 17.79 3.15 7.86
CA ALA A 223 17.50 1.74 7.96
C ALA A 223 18.45 1.08 8.95
N ARG A 224 18.02 -0.02 9.55
CA ARG A 224 18.87 -0.89 10.38
C ARG A 224 18.37 -2.33 10.33
N ILE A 225 19.30 -3.28 10.41
CA ILE A 225 18.96 -4.70 10.41
C ILE A 225 18.72 -5.14 11.86
N LEU A 226 17.50 -5.61 12.16
CA LEU A 226 17.08 -6.10 13.47
C LEU A 226 17.40 -7.59 13.68
N TYR A 227 17.41 -8.36 12.59
CA TYR A 227 17.78 -9.77 12.55
C TYR A 227 18.50 -10.06 11.24
N LYS A 228 19.57 -10.88 11.28
CA LYS A 228 20.33 -11.28 10.10
C LYS A 228 20.76 -12.75 10.19
N ASN A 229 20.45 -13.53 9.16
CA ASN A 229 21.05 -14.83 8.92
C ASN A 229 22.51 -14.64 8.47
N PRO A 230 23.48 -15.32 9.09
CA PRO A 230 24.90 -15.21 8.72
C PRO A 230 25.22 -15.48 7.25
N ASN A 231 24.38 -16.26 6.55
CA ASN A 231 24.58 -16.61 5.14
C ASN A 231 24.09 -15.52 4.16
N LEU A 232 23.43 -14.47 4.63
CA LEU A 232 22.97 -13.37 3.79
C LEU A 232 24.15 -12.45 3.40
N THR A 233 24.52 -12.50 2.12
CA THR A 233 25.66 -11.74 1.56
C THR A 233 25.25 -10.61 0.62
N SER A 234 24.03 -10.63 0.07
CA SER A 234 23.50 -9.57 -0.80
C SER A 234 21.97 -9.51 -0.72
N LEU A 235 21.42 -8.31 -0.91
CA LEU A 235 19.98 -8.09 -1.06
C LEU A 235 19.51 -8.25 -2.52
N GLN A 236 20.41 -8.20 -3.50
CA GLN A 236 20.04 -8.23 -4.91
C GLN A 236 19.10 -9.39 -5.25
N ASN A 237 17.97 -9.06 -5.89
CA ASN A 237 16.92 -10.01 -6.29
C ASN A 237 16.32 -10.84 -5.14
N LYS A 238 16.57 -10.48 -3.87
CA LYS A 238 15.94 -11.14 -2.74
C LYS A 238 14.46 -10.76 -2.69
N PRO A 239 13.54 -11.73 -2.66
CA PRO A 239 12.13 -11.45 -2.45
C PRO A 239 11.86 -10.92 -1.04
N VAL A 240 10.82 -10.11 -0.91
CA VAL A 240 10.43 -9.50 0.36
C VAL A 240 8.95 -9.65 0.66
N LEU A 241 8.64 -9.75 1.95
CA LEU A 241 7.33 -9.52 2.53
C LEU A 241 7.51 -8.37 3.51
N SER A 242 6.97 -7.21 3.18
CA SER A 242 7.19 -5.98 3.94
C SER A 242 5.90 -5.48 4.56
N PHE A 243 5.96 -5.04 5.81
CA PHE A 243 4.85 -4.41 6.51
C PHE A 243 5.12 -2.91 6.55
N VAL A 244 4.14 -2.09 6.20
CA VAL A 244 4.28 -0.64 6.08
C VAL A 244 3.30 0.04 7.03
N LEU A 245 3.81 0.86 7.93
CA LEU A 245 3.05 1.72 8.82
C LEU A 245 3.30 3.17 8.44
N ASN A 246 2.26 3.92 8.09
CA ASN A 246 2.37 5.36 7.92
C ASN A 246 1.82 6.06 9.17
N GLY A 247 2.47 7.15 9.55
CA GLY A 247 2.17 7.93 10.74
C GLY A 247 0.83 8.67 10.73
N ALA A 248 0.60 9.41 11.80
CA ALA A 248 -0.47 10.39 11.90
C ALA A 248 -0.18 11.60 11.00
N GLN A 249 -1.24 12.17 10.42
CA GLN A 249 -1.15 13.44 9.69
C GLN A 249 -1.08 14.61 10.69
N GLY A 250 -0.40 15.70 10.32
CA GLY A 250 -0.23 16.87 11.21
C GLY A 250 -1.44 17.80 11.29
N ASP A 251 -2.43 17.62 10.40
CA ASP A 251 -3.48 18.60 10.11
C ASP A 251 -4.85 17.98 9.78
N ASP A 252 -5.02 16.69 10.03
CA ASP A 252 -6.27 15.96 9.85
C ASP A 252 -6.55 15.10 11.10
N ASP A 253 -7.54 15.51 11.88
CA ASP A 253 -7.89 14.88 13.14
C ASP A 253 -8.54 13.50 12.97
N GLU A 254 -8.98 13.13 11.76
CA GLU A 254 -9.47 11.79 11.44
C GLU A 254 -8.33 10.80 11.15
N ALA A 255 -7.11 11.30 10.96
CA ALA A 255 -5.98 10.52 10.48
C ALA A 255 -4.88 10.26 11.53
N HIS A 256 -5.17 10.48 12.82
CA HIS A 256 -4.24 10.18 13.92
C HIS A 256 -3.91 8.69 14.06
N GLY A 257 -4.80 7.80 13.59
CA GLY A 257 -4.59 6.34 13.62
C GLY A 257 -3.51 5.84 12.66
N GLY A 258 -3.08 6.64 11.70
CA GLY A 258 -2.14 6.23 10.67
C GLY A 258 -2.77 5.33 9.60
N HIS A 259 -1.93 4.57 8.89
CA HIS A 259 -2.39 3.62 7.87
C HIS A 259 -1.44 2.45 7.76
N PHE A 260 -1.98 1.26 7.52
CA PHE A 260 -1.22 0.02 7.44
C PHE A 260 -1.38 -0.61 6.05
N ALA A 261 -0.29 -1.11 5.49
CA ALA A 261 -0.28 -1.89 4.28
C ALA A 261 0.76 -3.01 4.34
N VAL A 262 0.64 -3.98 3.44
CA VAL A 262 1.68 -5.00 3.23
C VAL A 262 2.12 -4.91 1.78
N ALA A 263 3.42 -4.99 1.58
CA ALA A 263 4.05 -4.93 0.28
C ALA A 263 4.81 -6.23 -0.03
N THR A 264 4.84 -6.60 -1.30
CA THR A 264 5.68 -7.68 -1.81
C THR A 264 6.51 -7.21 -2.98
N GLY A 265 7.70 -7.79 -3.14
CA GLY A 265 8.59 -7.39 -4.21
C GLY A 265 9.91 -8.12 -4.20
N ARG A 266 10.82 -7.65 -5.04
CA ARG A 266 12.22 -8.06 -5.09
C ARG A 266 13.10 -6.83 -5.03
N PHE A 267 14.21 -6.91 -4.35
CA PHE A 267 15.21 -5.85 -4.44
C PHE A 267 15.81 -5.79 -5.85
N GLY A 268 16.01 -4.58 -6.35
CA GLY A 268 16.80 -4.33 -7.54
C GLY A 268 18.29 -4.60 -7.33
N ALA A 269 19.10 -4.34 -8.37
CA ALA A 269 20.53 -4.62 -8.37
C ALA A 269 21.32 -3.80 -7.34
N GLN A 270 20.88 -2.57 -7.06
CA GLN A 270 21.48 -1.64 -6.11
C GLN A 270 20.65 -1.51 -4.83
N GLY A 271 19.70 -2.42 -4.60
CA GLY A 271 18.79 -2.35 -3.45
C GLY A 271 17.57 -1.45 -3.68
N GLU A 272 17.20 -1.21 -4.93
CA GLU A 272 15.97 -0.51 -5.31
C GLU A 272 14.74 -1.25 -4.81
N TRP A 273 13.70 -0.51 -4.44
CA TRP A 273 12.43 -1.04 -3.95
C TRP A 273 11.22 -0.17 -4.31
N HIS A 274 11.40 0.75 -5.26
CA HIS A 274 10.38 1.70 -5.71
C HIS A 274 9.22 1.04 -6.47
N ASP A 275 9.44 -0.17 -6.97
CA ASP A 275 8.51 -0.99 -7.76
C ASP A 275 7.81 -2.07 -6.94
N TRP A 276 8.09 -2.18 -5.63
CA TRP A 276 7.38 -3.12 -4.76
C TRP A 276 5.89 -2.84 -4.77
N LEU A 277 5.06 -3.88 -4.88
CA LEU A 277 3.62 -3.72 -4.87
C LEU A 277 3.13 -3.61 -3.43
N VAL A 278 2.61 -2.44 -3.10
CA VAL A 278 1.91 -2.15 -1.85
C VAL A 278 0.44 -2.47 -2.04
N ASN A 279 -0.17 -3.23 -1.13
CA ASN A 279 -1.60 -3.53 -1.15
C ASN A 279 -2.31 -2.57 -0.19
N ASN A 280 -2.83 -1.46 -0.72
CA ASN A 280 -3.46 -0.42 0.09
C ASN A 280 -4.99 -0.56 0.13
N PHE A 281 -5.58 -0.33 1.29
CA PHE A 281 -7.03 -0.41 1.49
C PHE A 281 -7.58 0.89 2.05
N TYR A 282 -8.31 1.59 1.21
CA TYR A 282 -9.08 2.79 1.55
C TYR A 282 -10.56 2.53 1.30
N ASN A 283 -11.43 3.33 1.93
CA ASN A 283 -12.86 3.21 1.72
C ASN A 283 -13.23 3.48 0.26
N LEU A 284 -13.74 2.46 -0.44
CA LEU A 284 -14.20 2.60 -1.83
C LEU A 284 -15.55 3.33 -1.95
N GLY A 285 -16.31 3.46 -0.86
CA GLY A 285 -17.59 4.17 -0.82
C GLY A 285 -17.48 5.69 -0.67
N SER A 286 -16.27 6.25 -0.63
CA SER A 286 -16.04 7.70 -0.63
C SER A 286 -15.03 8.12 -1.70
N VAL A 287 -15.16 9.36 -2.17
CA VAL A 287 -14.19 10.01 -3.04
C VAL A 287 -13.07 10.56 -2.16
N SER A 288 -11.91 9.93 -2.19
CA SER A 288 -10.74 10.39 -1.44
C SER A 288 -10.37 11.83 -1.83
N GLU A 289 -10.15 12.69 -0.83
CA GLU A 289 -9.59 14.04 -1.03
C GLU A 289 -8.29 14.02 -1.85
N LYS A 290 -7.53 12.93 -1.74
CA LYS A 290 -6.21 12.76 -2.37
C LYS A 290 -6.27 12.00 -3.69
N GLY A 291 -7.48 11.68 -4.17
CA GLY A 291 -7.67 10.84 -5.35
C GLY A 291 -7.29 9.37 -5.14
N ILE A 292 -7.14 8.90 -3.89
CA ILE A 292 -6.78 7.51 -3.61
C ILE A 292 -7.90 6.55 -3.97
N ILE A 293 -7.54 5.48 -4.69
CA ILE A 293 -8.35 4.29 -4.90
C ILE A 293 -7.61 3.11 -4.26
N ALA A 294 -8.32 2.24 -3.56
CA ALA A 294 -7.72 1.03 -3.00
C ALA A 294 -7.25 0.10 -4.12
N ALA A 295 -6.00 -0.34 -4.09
CA ALA A 295 -5.38 -1.15 -5.13
C ALA A 295 -4.07 -1.80 -4.67
N SER A 296 -3.54 -2.68 -5.51
CA SER A 296 -2.10 -2.96 -5.53
C SER A 296 -1.44 -1.90 -6.39
N LEU A 297 -0.44 -1.19 -5.87
CA LEU A 297 0.28 -0.13 -6.58
C LEU A 297 1.78 -0.13 -6.24
N PRO A 298 2.65 0.37 -7.14
CA PRO A 298 4.08 0.47 -6.85
C PRO A 298 4.37 1.38 -5.66
N MET A 299 5.47 1.11 -4.95
CA MET A 299 5.87 1.85 -3.75
C MET A 299 6.11 3.34 -4.03
N ASP A 300 6.70 3.68 -5.17
CA ASP A 300 6.86 5.08 -5.60
C ASP A 300 5.50 5.81 -5.66
N SER A 301 4.47 5.14 -6.14
CA SER A 301 3.14 5.71 -6.30
C SER A 301 2.45 5.81 -4.93
N TYR A 302 2.60 4.77 -4.10
CA TYR A 302 2.04 4.76 -2.75
C TYR A 302 2.66 5.81 -1.83
N GLN A 303 3.98 5.97 -1.84
CA GLN A 303 4.69 6.91 -0.97
C GLN A 303 4.81 8.30 -1.55
N SER A 304 4.97 8.44 -2.87
CA SER A 304 5.41 9.70 -3.48
C SER A 304 4.65 10.18 -4.71
N ASP A 305 3.47 9.62 -5.01
CA ASP A 305 2.50 10.31 -5.89
C ASP A 305 2.21 11.71 -5.33
N LEU A 306 2.27 12.74 -6.18
CA LEU A 306 2.19 14.14 -5.78
C LEU A 306 0.83 14.51 -5.15
N ASN A 307 -0.22 13.77 -5.48
CA ASN A 307 -1.54 13.95 -4.90
C ASN A 307 -1.82 12.98 -3.75
N SER A 308 -1.43 11.70 -3.89
CA SER A 308 -1.81 10.64 -2.96
C SER A 308 -0.71 10.06 -2.07
N GLY A 309 0.55 10.42 -2.32
CA GLY A 309 1.71 9.82 -1.69
C GLY A 309 1.77 10.03 -0.17
N GLN A 310 1.95 8.95 0.59
CA GLN A 310 1.94 9.04 2.06
C GLN A 310 3.07 9.93 2.62
N SER A 311 4.22 9.95 1.95
CA SER A 311 5.39 10.71 2.42
C SER A 311 5.19 12.22 2.34
N TRP A 312 4.19 12.75 1.62
CA TRP A 312 3.96 14.21 1.55
C TRP A 312 3.36 14.82 2.81
N TYR A 313 2.79 14.00 3.70
CA TYR A 313 1.99 14.48 4.84
C TYR A 313 2.14 13.67 6.12
N ARG A 314 3.06 12.69 6.14
CA ARG A 314 3.40 11.91 7.33
C ARG A 314 4.71 11.13 7.15
N PRO A 315 5.42 10.81 8.25
CA PRO A 315 6.49 9.80 8.23
C PRO A 315 5.92 8.40 8.02
N SER A 316 6.79 7.47 7.60
CA SER A 316 6.44 6.06 7.46
C SER A 316 7.55 5.14 7.99
N TYR A 317 7.16 3.91 8.34
CA TYR A 317 8.02 2.89 8.91
C TYR A 317 7.76 1.56 8.21
N MET A 318 8.80 0.77 8.05
CA MET A 318 8.67 -0.56 7.45
C MET A 318 9.40 -1.61 8.27
N LEU A 319 8.85 -2.81 8.27
CA LEU A 319 9.55 -4.03 8.63
C LEU A 319 9.64 -4.89 7.37
N VAL A 320 10.85 -5.00 6.82
CA VAL A 320 11.13 -5.75 5.60
C VAL A 320 11.64 -7.13 5.99
N ALA A 321 10.81 -8.16 5.84
CA ALA A 321 11.25 -9.54 5.94
C ALA A 321 11.89 -9.94 4.59
N VAL A 322 13.22 -10.01 4.58
CA VAL A 322 14.01 -10.43 3.42
C VAL A 322 14.03 -11.96 3.39
N MET A 323 13.71 -12.54 2.24
CA MET A 323 13.56 -13.98 2.09
C MET A 323 14.55 -14.60 1.10
N LYS A 324 14.93 -15.84 1.39
CA LYS A 324 15.71 -16.72 0.51
C LYS A 324 14.92 -17.15 -0.72
N ASN A 325 13.62 -17.41 -0.55
CA ASN A 325 12.70 -17.84 -1.61
C ASN A 325 11.40 -17.02 -1.53
N GLU A 326 10.73 -16.82 -2.66
CA GLU A 326 9.54 -15.98 -2.76
C GLU A 326 8.27 -16.65 -2.22
N ARG A 327 8.28 -17.95 -1.88
CA ARG A 327 7.07 -18.73 -1.56
C ARG A 327 6.10 -17.99 -0.64
N SER A 328 6.58 -17.45 0.49
CA SER A 328 5.70 -16.76 1.46
C SER A 328 5.19 -15.42 0.94
N ALA A 329 6.02 -14.70 0.18
CA ALA A 329 5.62 -13.46 -0.51
C ALA A 329 4.53 -13.74 -1.53
N THR A 330 4.75 -14.73 -2.40
CA THR A 330 3.81 -15.12 -3.47
C THR A 330 2.51 -15.65 -2.90
N THR A 331 2.55 -16.45 -1.83
CA THR A 331 1.34 -16.91 -1.13
C THR A 331 0.55 -15.75 -0.57
N TYR A 332 1.20 -14.78 0.10
CA TYR A 332 0.52 -13.60 0.60
C TYR A 332 -0.06 -12.74 -0.52
N GLN A 333 0.74 -12.46 -1.56
CA GLN A 333 0.30 -11.64 -2.69
C GLN A 333 -0.90 -12.30 -3.39
N SER A 334 -0.85 -13.61 -3.60
CA SER A 334 -1.96 -14.36 -4.20
C SER A 334 -3.22 -14.31 -3.32
N ALA A 335 -3.09 -14.41 -1.99
CA ALA A 335 -4.22 -14.29 -1.08
C ALA A 335 -4.85 -12.89 -1.10
N ILE A 336 -4.02 -11.84 -1.03
CA ILE A 336 -4.55 -10.47 -1.00
C ILE A 336 -5.13 -10.06 -2.36
N ASN A 337 -4.67 -10.63 -3.47
CA ASN A 337 -5.28 -10.45 -4.79
C ASN A 337 -6.75 -10.93 -4.80
N ARG A 338 -7.04 -12.05 -4.12
CA ARG A 338 -8.43 -12.56 -3.96
C ARG A 338 -9.27 -11.62 -3.13
N VAL A 339 -8.73 -11.17 -2.00
CA VAL A 339 -9.40 -10.19 -1.11
C VAL A 339 -9.71 -8.89 -1.85
N MET A 340 -8.80 -8.42 -2.72
CA MET A 340 -8.99 -7.23 -3.53
C MET A 340 -10.15 -7.40 -4.53
N GLN A 341 -10.29 -8.58 -5.15
CA GLN A 341 -11.43 -8.88 -6.03
C GLN A 341 -12.77 -8.81 -5.27
N HIS A 342 -12.83 -9.41 -4.08
CA HIS A 342 -14.00 -9.30 -3.20
C HIS A 342 -14.28 -7.85 -2.79
N PHE A 343 -13.22 -7.07 -2.54
CA PHE A 343 -13.36 -5.68 -2.14
C PHE A 343 -13.94 -4.81 -3.26
N TYR A 344 -13.50 -4.98 -4.50
CA TYR A 344 -14.10 -4.28 -5.65
C TYR A 344 -15.56 -4.68 -5.87
N ARG A 345 -15.93 -5.94 -5.61
CA ARG A 345 -17.33 -6.42 -5.68
C ARG A 345 -18.23 -5.86 -4.57
N GLN A 346 -17.65 -5.20 -3.57
CA GLN A 346 -18.34 -4.80 -2.34
C GLN A 346 -18.92 -5.98 -1.55
N ASP A 347 -18.26 -7.14 -1.57
CA ASP A 347 -18.70 -8.30 -0.77
C ASP A 347 -18.55 -8.05 0.74
N PHE A 348 -17.76 -7.05 1.11
CA PHE A 348 -17.69 -6.49 2.46
C PHE A 348 -17.44 -4.99 2.40
N LEU A 349 -17.93 -4.27 3.41
CA LEU A 349 -17.79 -2.81 3.49
C LEU A 349 -16.60 -2.42 4.37
N TYR A 350 -15.86 -1.41 3.91
CA TYR A 350 -14.80 -0.81 4.71
C TYR A 350 -15.42 -0.16 5.95
N ARG A 351 -15.01 -0.63 7.14
CA ARG A 351 -15.45 -0.10 8.43
C ARG A 351 -14.21 0.20 9.25
N HIS A 352 -14.07 1.46 9.67
CA HIS A 352 -12.92 1.90 10.46
C HIS A 352 -12.68 1.03 11.70
N ALA A 353 -13.75 0.51 12.30
CA ALA A 353 -13.68 -0.51 13.33
C ALA A 353 -13.63 -1.92 12.71
N GLY A 354 -12.43 -2.52 12.70
CA GLY A 354 -12.23 -3.95 12.44
C GLY A 354 -12.16 -4.40 10.97
N VAL A 355 -12.67 -3.62 10.01
CA VAL A 355 -12.57 -3.90 8.56
C VAL A 355 -11.91 -2.71 7.86
N ASN A 356 -10.78 -2.29 8.41
CA ASN A 356 -9.98 -1.18 7.91
C ASN A 356 -8.68 -1.71 7.28
N CYS A 357 -7.78 -0.80 6.90
CA CYS A 357 -6.49 -1.16 6.29
C CYS A 357 -5.66 -2.16 7.10
N ALA A 358 -5.64 -2.05 8.43
CA ALA A 358 -4.97 -3.00 9.31
C ALA A 358 -5.74 -4.32 9.38
N GLY A 359 -7.04 -4.28 9.67
CA GLY A 359 -7.88 -5.47 9.81
C GLY A 359 -7.91 -6.35 8.56
N ILE A 360 -8.06 -5.77 7.37
CA ILE A 360 -8.09 -6.52 6.10
C ILE A 360 -6.77 -7.27 5.89
N ASN A 361 -5.63 -6.58 6.09
CA ASN A 361 -4.32 -7.19 5.93
C ASN A 361 -4.03 -8.27 7.01
N LEU A 362 -4.34 -8.00 8.27
CA LEU A 362 -4.12 -8.93 9.38
C LEU A 362 -4.98 -10.18 9.27
N GLU A 363 -6.26 -10.04 8.94
CA GLU A 363 -7.14 -11.20 8.75
C GLU A 363 -6.77 -12.00 7.49
N THR A 364 -6.18 -11.38 6.47
CA THR A 364 -5.59 -12.12 5.34
C THR A 364 -4.42 -12.99 5.79
N LEU A 365 -3.49 -12.45 6.58
CA LEU A 365 -2.36 -13.21 7.14
C LEU A 365 -2.82 -14.34 8.06
N ARG A 366 -3.83 -14.08 8.91
CA ARG A 366 -4.45 -15.12 9.76
C ARG A 366 -5.17 -16.19 8.94
N SER A 367 -5.76 -15.83 7.80
CA SER A 367 -6.39 -16.78 6.88
C SER A 367 -5.38 -17.69 6.17
N LEU A 368 -4.12 -17.27 6.09
CA LEU A 368 -2.98 -18.11 5.70
C LEU A 368 -2.47 -19.01 6.84
N ASP A 369 -3.17 -19.04 7.96
CA ASP A 369 -2.81 -19.80 9.17
C ASP A 369 -1.56 -19.23 9.87
N TRP A 370 -1.25 -17.93 9.71
CA TRP A 370 -0.31 -17.27 10.61
C TRP A 370 -1.01 -16.95 11.94
N SER A 371 -0.55 -17.57 13.01
CA SER A 371 -1.02 -17.38 14.39
C SER A 371 -0.58 -16.05 15.02
N ILE A 372 -0.81 -14.94 14.33
CA ILE A 372 -0.53 -13.60 14.85
C ILE A 372 -1.43 -13.35 16.08
N PRO A 373 -0.85 -13.05 17.27
CA PRO A 373 -1.62 -12.87 18.49
C PRO A 373 -2.76 -11.85 18.34
N LYS A 374 -3.92 -12.15 18.94
CA LYS A 374 -4.99 -11.17 19.14
C LYS A 374 -4.81 -10.54 20.51
N LEU A 375 -4.97 -9.23 20.60
CA LEU A 375 -4.85 -8.49 21.88
C LEU A 375 -6.19 -8.27 22.57
N GLY A 376 -7.27 -8.71 21.93
CA GLY A 376 -8.63 -8.53 22.43
C GLY A 376 -9.19 -7.15 22.09
N ALA A 377 -10.34 -6.84 22.67
CA ALA A 377 -11.03 -5.58 22.44
C ALA A 377 -10.31 -4.40 23.10
N THR A 378 -10.55 -3.17 22.61
CA THR A 378 -10.09 -1.96 23.29
C THR A 378 -10.64 -1.90 24.73
N ASN A 379 -11.96 -1.99 24.91
CA ASN A 379 -12.62 -2.05 26.22
C ASN A 379 -14.10 -2.48 26.09
N LEU A 380 -14.39 -3.79 26.23
CA LEU A 380 -15.77 -4.32 26.11
C LEU A 380 -16.76 -3.74 27.12
N PRO A 381 -16.43 -3.63 28.43
CA PRO A 381 -17.32 -2.99 29.40
C PRO A 381 -17.68 -1.55 29.02
N LYS A 382 -16.68 -0.76 28.59
CA LYS A 382 -16.90 0.62 28.11
C LYS A 382 -17.72 0.62 26.83
N ALA A 383 -17.51 -0.32 25.91
CA ALA A 383 -18.32 -0.46 24.69
C ALA A 383 -19.80 -0.63 25.01
N PHE A 384 -20.11 -1.52 25.96
CA PHE A 384 -21.46 -1.81 26.38
C PHE A 384 -22.17 -0.58 26.96
N VAL A 385 -21.49 0.21 27.81
CA VAL A 385 -22.04 1.45 28.37
C VAL A 385 -22.11 2.58 27.33
N ALA A 386 -21.13 2.66 26.43
CA ALA A 386 -21.03 3.73 25.44
C ALA A 386 -22.19 3.70 24.43
N LEU A 387 -22.70 2.51 24.08
CA LEU A 387 -23.80 2.36 23.11
C LEU A 387 -25.04 3.20 23.49
N PRO A 388 -25.73 2.96 24.62
CA PRO A 388 -26.89 3.76 24.98
C PRO A 388 -26.52 5.21 25.32
N TYR A 389 -25.35 5.43 25.92
CA TYR A 389 -24.91 6.78 26.30
C TYR A 389 -24.79 7.68 25.06
N LYS A 390 -24.05 7.24 24.03
CA LYS A 390 -23.88 8.00 22.79
C LYS A 390 -25.15 8.07 21.96
N ALA A 391 -25.96 7.01 21.96
CA ALA A 391 -27.25 7.03 21.29
C ALA A 391 -28.18 8.11 21.85
N LEU A 392 -28.17 8.30 23.18
CA LEU A 392 -28.98 9.32 23.85
C LEU A 392 -28.36 10.72 23.77
N SER A 393 -27.05 10.86 24.00
CA SER A 393 -26.37 12.17 23.99
C SER A 393 -26.40 12.82 22.63
N ASP A 394 -26.22 12.03 21.57
CA ASP A 394 -26.12 12.52 20.20
C ASP A 394 -27.47 12.37 19.47
N MET A 395 -28.51 11.89 20.16
CA MET A 395 -29.83 11.56 19.60
C MET A 395 -29.75 10.71 18.31
N SER A 396 -28.81 9.77 18.26
CA SER A 396 -28.48 9.00 17.07
C SER A 396 -28.05 7.58 17.43
N LEU A 397 -28.88 6.58 17.07
CA LEU A 397 -28.54 5.17 17.27
C LEU A 397 -27.22 4.81 16.59
N GLU A 398 -26.97 5.35 15.39
CA GLU A 398 -25.74 5.10 14.65
C GLU A 398 -24.49 5.59 15.41
N SER A 399 -24.59 6.71 16.15
CA SER A 399 -23.49 7.17 17.02
C SER A 399 -23.20 6.14 18.13
N GLY A 400 -24.24 5.61 18.77
CA GLY A 400 -24.12 4.54 19.76
C GLY A 400 -23.51 3.25 19.19
N LEU A 401 -23.96 2.82 18.01
CA LEU A 401 -23.43 1.64 17.33
C LEU A 401 -21.95 1.82 16.97
N LYS A 402 -21.57 2.98 16.43
CA LYS A 402 -20.16 3.30 16.12
C LYS A 402 -19.29 3.25 17.37
N ALA A 403 -19.73 3.88 18.47
CA ALA A 403 -18.98 3.88 19.73
C ALA A 403 -18.76 2.45 20.25
N TYR A 404 -19.78 1.59 20.16
CA TYR A 404 -19.66 0.19 20.51
C TYR A 404 -18.63 -0.53 19.63
N ASP A 405 -18.69 -0.38 18.31
CA ASP A 405 -17.78 -1.08 17.39
C ASP A 405 -16.33 -0.70 17.66
N TYR A 406 -16.02 0.59 17.82
CA TYR A 406 -14.64 1.03 18.11
C TYR A 406 -14.10 0.45 19.42
N LEU A 407 -14.92 0.40 20.46
CA LEU A 407 -14.50 -0.08 21.78
C LEU A 407 -14.47 -1.62 21.87
N SER A 408 -15.26 -2.31 21.06
CA SER A 408 -15.32 -3.77 21.01
C SER A 408 -14.39 -4.40 19.98
N ALA A 409 -13.89 -3.62 19.01
CA ALA A 409 -13.01 -4.10 17.96
C ALA A 409 -11.67 -4.62 18.52
N GLU A 410 -11.19 -5.70 17.89
CA GLU A 410 -9.89 -6.28 18.16
C GLU A 410 -8.78 -5.28 17.79
N GLN A 411 -7.85 -5.04 18.72
CA GLN A 411 -6.90 -3.93 18.61
C GLN A 411 -5.96 -4.03 17.41
N THR A 412 -5.49 -5.23 17.04
CA THR A 412 -4.65 -5.42 15.84
C THR A 412 -5.42 -5.19 14.54
N ASN A 413 -6.76 -5.30 14.56
CA ASN A 413 -7.62 -5.00 13.42
C ASN A 413 -8.12 -3.55 13.42
N LEU A 414 -7.87 -2.80 14.50
CA LEU A 414 -8.31 -1.42 14.67
C LEU A 414 -7.18 -0.43 14.46
N TYR A 415 -6.04 -0.61 15.13
CA TYR A 415 -4.94 0.35 15.15
C TYR A 415 -3.78 -0.12 14.27
N PRO A 416 -3.45 0.61 13.18
CA PRO A 416 -2.27 0.37 12.34
C PRO A 416 -0.98 0.18 13.14
N PHE A 417 -0.75 1.00 14.17
CA PHE A 417 0.42 0.90 15.04
C PHE A 417 0.50 -0.47 15.71
N VAL A 418 -0.60 -0.91 16.31
CA VAL A 418 -0.69 -2.16 17.08
C VAL A 418 -0.54 -3.38 16.18
N ALA A 419 -1.14 -3.35 14.98
CA ALA A 419 -0.91 -4.36 13.93
C ALA A 419 0.58 -4.52 13.61
N PHE A 420 1.24 -3.40 13.30
CA PHE A 420 2.64 -3.37 12.90
C PHE A 420 3.56 -3.87 14.02
N GLU A 421 3.36 -3.39 15.24
CA GLU A 421 4.13 -3.82 16.41
C GLU A 421 3.93 -5.32 16.70
N THR A 422 2.69 -5.80 16.65
CA THR A 422 2.38 -7.22 16.93
C THR A 422 3.04 -8.15 15.91
N ILE A 423 2.95 -7.83 14.63
CA ILE A 423 3.62 -8.60 13.56
C ILE A 423 5.13 -8.58 13.74
N GLY A 424 5.72 -7.41 13.98
CA GLY A 424 7.16 -7.32 14.12
C GLY A 424 7.68 -8.05 15.37
N ASN A 425 6.95 -7.99 16.48
CA ASN A 425 7.28 -8.76 17.67
C ASN A 425 7.19 -10.27 17.41
N ASP A 426 6.18 -10.73 16.68
CA ASP A 426 6.06 -12.15 16.32
C ASP A 426 7.19 -12.60 15.36
N LEU A 427 7.53 -11.76 14.38
CA LEU A 427 8.65 -12.00 13.47
C LEU A 427 9.98 -12.15 14.22
N LEU A 428 10.31 -11.20 15.09
CA LEU A 428 11.60 -11.18 15.80
C LEU A 428 11.69 -12.24 16.89
N ASN A 429 10.62 -12.44 17.66
CA ASN A 429 10.68 -13.29 18.84
C ASN A 429 10.38 -14.75 18.56
N ARG A 430 9.68 -15.05 17.46
CA ARG A 430 9.19 -16.40 17.16
C ARG A 430 9.66 -16.89 15.80
N ILE A 431 9.27 -16.23 14.71
CA ILE A 431 9.59 -16.68 13.35
C ILE A 431 11.10 -16.72 13.10
N ALA A 432 11.84 -15.67 13.46
CA ALA A 432 13.29 -15.59 13.32
C ALA A 432 14.06 -16.62 14.18
N LYS A 433 13.40 -17.18 15.20
CA LYS A 433 13.93 -18.26 16.06
C LYS A 433 13.44 -19.64 15.64
N ASN A 434 12.82 -19.74 14.46
CA ASN A 434 12.24 -20.96 13.91
C ASN A 434 11.16 -21.61 14.80
N GLN A 435 10.41 -20.80 15.56
CA GLN A 435 9.33 -21.25 16.43
C GLN A 435 7.98 -21.21 15.70
N ALA A 436 7.86 -21.99 14.64
CA ALA A 436 6.69 -22.00 13.76
C ALA A 436 5.76 -23.20 14.02
N ASN A 437 4.45 -22.95 14.09
CA ASN A 437 3.45 -23.97 14.40
C ASN A 437 2.73 -24.46 13.15
N THR A 438 2.44 -23.55 12.22
CA THR A 438 1.65 -23.84 11.01
C THR A 438 2.52 -24.00 9.77
N ALA A 439 1.93 -24.49 8.67
CA ALA A 439 2.67 -24.70 7.43
C ALA A 439 3.23 -23.38 6.85
N PHE A 440 2.40 -22.32 6.85
CA PHE A 440 2.81 -21.00 6.37
C PHE A 440 3.92 -20.39 7.25
N GLU A 441 3.80 -20.51 8.57
CA GLU A 441 4.83 -20.00 9.50
C GLU A 441 6.16 -20.73 9.34
N LYS A 442 6.13 -22.05 9.11
CA LYS A 442 7.36 -22.85 8.89
C LYS A 442 8.03 -22.40 7.61
N GLN A 443 7.25 -22.22 6.54
CA GLN A 443 7.77 -21.69 5.28
C GLN A 443 8.39 -20.29 5.48
N LEU A 444 7.71 -19.40 6.20
CA LEU A 444 8.21 -18.07 6.50
C LEU A 444 9.51 -18.12 7.32
N ALA A 445 9.59 -18.97 8.35
CA ALA A 445 10.79 -19.14 9.17
C ALA A 445 11.98 -19.74 8.38
N GLU A 446 11.72 -20.72 7.51
CA GLU A 446 12.73 -21.35 6.64
C GLU A 446 13.31 -20.39 5.60
N ASP A 447 12.49 -19.46 5.13
CA ASP A 447 12.87 -18.53 4.07
C ASP A 447 13.40 -17.21 4.64
N LEU A 448 13.15 -16.85 5.90
CA LEU A 448 13.62 -15.59 6.49
C LEU A 448 15.16 -15.50 6.60
N GLU A 449 15.74 -14.48 5.97
CA GLU A 449 17.18 -14.19 6.00
C GLU A 449 17.52 -12.89 6.72
N ALA A 450 16.63 -11.90 6.73
CA ALA A 450 16.81 -10.70 7.54
C ALA A 450 15.48 -10.02 7.85
N ILE A 451 15.47 -9.21 8.92
CA ILE A 451 14.40 -8.26 9.21
C ILE A 451 15.04 -6.87 9.24
N ILE A 452 14.69 -6.01 8.29
CA ILE A 452 15.19 -4.64 8.20
C ILE A 452 14.09 -3.68 8.67
N TYR A 453 14.40 -2.83 9.65
CA TYR A 453 13.58 -1.69 9.99
C TYR A 453 13.99 -0.50 9.11
N VAL A 454 13.00 0.17 8.52
CA VAL A 454 13.19 1.36 7.67
C VAL A 454 12.32 2.49 8.22
N HIS A 455 12.89 3.68 8.29
CA HIS A 455 12.19 4.93 8.56
C HIS A 455 12.26 5.82 7.30
N ILE A 456 11.10 6.21 6.80
CA ILE A 456 10.92 7.13 5.68
C ILE A 456 10.42 8.45 6.25
N PRO A 457 11.14 9.57 6.04
CA PRO A 457 10.70 10.85 6.55
C PRO A 457 9.53 11.42 5.75
N GLN A 458 8.92 12.46 6.30
CA GLN A 458 7.97 13.26 5.54
C GLN A 458 8.74 14.16 4.55
N PHE A 459 8.36 14.10 3.28
CA PHE A 459 8.84 15.02 2.27
C PHE A 459 8.34 16.45 2.60
N PRO A 460 9.23 17.46 2.54
CA PRO A 460 8.81 18.84 2.64
C PRO A 460 7.71 19.16 1.61
N SER A 461 6.60 19.72 2.07
CA SER A 461 5.42 20.03 1.27
C SER A 461 4.66 21.22 1.88
N SER A 462 3.47 21.52 1.36
CA SER A 462 2.57 22.52 1.94
C SER A 462 1.94 22.12 3.28
N ARG A 463 2.08 20.87 3.76
CA ARG A 463 1.39 20.37 4.95
C ARG A 463 2.19 20.45 6.24
N ALA A 464 1.45 20.42 7.35
CA ALA A 464 2.04 20.26 8.68
C ALA A 464 2.81 18.94 8.80
N MET A 465 3.85 18.94 9.62
CA MET A 465 4.59 17.72 9.92
C MET A 465 3.71 16.76 10.72
N GLY A 466 3.62 15.52 10.23
CA GLY A 466 2.98 14.42 10.91
C GLY A 466 3.81 13.90 12.08
N GLN A 467 3.36 12.78 12.65
CA GLN A 467 3.99 12.18 13.83
C GLN A 467 3.70 10.68 13.89
N ALA A 468 4.23 10.00 14.91
CA ALA A 468 3.91 8.60 15.17
C ALA A 468 2.38 8.38 15.32
N PRO A 469 1.80 7.32 14.75
CA PRO A 469 0.36 7.08 14.85
C PRO A 469 -0.04 6.69 16.29
N VAL A 470 -1.32 6.86 16.62
CA VAL A 470 -1.83 6.45 17.93
C VAL A 470 -1.95 4.93 18.04
N ALA A 471 -1.73 4.40 19.24
CA ALA A 471 -1.90 2.97 19.54
C ALA A 471 -3.18 2.68 20.34
N SER A 472 -3.96 3.69 20.72
CA SER A 472 -5.17 3.53 21.52
C SER A 472 -6.17 4.68 21.33
N LEU A 473 -7.41 4.45 21.77
CA LEU A 473 -8.44 5.49 21.80
C LEU A 473 -8.08 6.63 22.76
N ASP A 474 -7.45 6.34 23.89
CA ASP A 474 -7.10 7.38 24.85
C ASP A 474 -6.02 8.32 24.28
N GLU A 475 -5.04 7.78 23.54
CA GLU A 475 -4.09 8.59 22.77
C GLU A 475 -4.78 9.40 21.66
N TYR A 476 -5.77 8.80 20.99
CA TYR A 476 -6.55 9.50 19.97
C TYR A 476 -7.25 10.72 20.55
N ILE A 477 -8.03 10.53 21.62
CA ILE A 477 -8.79 11.60 22.28
C ILE A 477 -7.85 12.66 22.87
N ALA A 478 -6.70 12.28 23.39
CA ALA A 478 -5.70 13.23 23.90
C ALA A 478 -5.11 14.15 22.83
N ARG A 479 -5.18 13.78 21.54
CA ARG A 479 -4.66 14.57 20.41
C ARG A 479 -5.73 15.41 19.72
N THR A 480 -7.00 15.10 19.93
CA THR A 480 -8.11 15.83 19.33
C THR A 480 -8.69 16.88 20.28
N PRO A 481 -9.24 18.00 19.76
CA PRO A 481 -10.04 18.92 20.57
C PRO A 481 -11.19 18.21 21.28
N ALA A 482 -11.52 18.66 22.50
CA ALA A 482 -12.64 18.08 23.26
C ALA A 482 -14.01 18.32 22.57
N ASP A 483 -14.12 19.43 21.84
CA ASP A 483 -15.28 19.76 21.02
C ASP A 483 -15.07 19.23 19.59
N MET A 484 -15.91 18.28 19.17
CA MET A 484 -15.84 17.69 17.82
C MET A 484 -16.04 18.71 16.70
N SER A 485 -16.72 19.83 16.95
CA SER A 485 -16.89 20.89 15.95
C SER A 485 -15.57 21.64 15.64
N GLN A 486 -14.56 21.49 16.50
CA GLN A 486 -13.23 22.06 16.32
C GLN A 486 -12.26 21.11 15.61
N TRP A 487 -12.70 19.88 15.32
CA TRP A 487 -11.85 18.91 14.63
C TRP A 487 -11.57 19.37 13.21
N LYS A 488 -10.31 19.25 12.79
CA LYS A 488 -9.90 19.44 11.41
C LYS A 488 -10.26 18.19 10.62
N ILE A 489 -11.41 18.22 9.97
CA ILE A 489 -11.92 17.13 9.15
C ILE A 489 -11.97 17.61 7.71
N ILE A 490 -11.46 16.79 6.80
CA ILE A 490 -11.49 17.08 5.37
C ILE A 490 -12.72 16.37 4.78
N PRO A 491 -13.79 17.12 4.41
CA PRO A 491 -15.00 16.49 3.92
C PRO A 491 -14.74 15.79 2.58
N VAL A 492 -15.21 14.57 2.48
CA VAL A 492 -15.13 13.75 1.26
C VAL A 492 -16.53 13.41 0.76
N GLY A 493 -16.73 13.47 -0.56
CA GLY A 493 -18.00 13.08 -1.18
C GLY A 493 -18.24 11.57 -1.09
N ALA A 494 -19.50 11.15 -1.15
CA ALA A 494 -19.83 9.75 -1.35
C ALA A 494 -19.44 9.30 -2.76
N ARG A 495 -19.02 8.04 -2.90
CA ARG A 495 -18.83 7.38 -4.19
C ARG A 495 -19.93 6.32 -4.33
N ASP A 496 -21.02 6.69 -5.01
CA ASP A 496 -22.20 5.84 -5.17
C ASP A 496 -21.92 4.70 -6.14
N PHE A 497 -21.77 3.49 -5.60
CA PHE A 497 -21.51 2.30 -6.39
C PHE A 497 -22.78 1.85 -7.13
N PRO A 498 -22.73 1.61 -8.46
CA PRO A 498 -23.92 1.29 -9.23
C PRO A 498 -24.57 -0.02 -8.78
N ASP A 499 -25.87 0.02 -8.50
CA ASP A 499 -26.64 -1.18 -8.13
C ASP A 499 -26.60 -2.27 -9.22
N THR A 500 -26.46 -1.87 -10.48
CA THR A 500 -26.32 -2.78 -11.63
C THR A 500 -25.02 -3.60 -11.61
N LEU A 501 -24.01 -3.15 -10.87
CA LEU A 501 -22.71 -3.81 -10.73
C LEU A 501 -22.62 -4.66 -9.45
N LYS A 502 -23.60 -4.58 -8.55
CA LYS A 502 -23.66 -5.44 -7.35
C LYS A 502 -23.92 -6.88 -7.76
N ASP A 503 -23.08 -7.79 -7.26
CA ASP A 503 -23.23 -9.21 -7.54
C ASP A 503 -24.35 -9.79 -6.67
N LYS A 504 -25.35 -10.40 -7.32
CA LYS A 504 -26.48 -11.05 -6.65
C LYS A 504 -26.06 -12.30 -5.87
N ASN A 505 -24.91 -12.88 -6.21
CA ASN A 505 -24.32 -14.03 -5.54
C ASN A 505 -23.26 -13.62 -4.51
N ALA A 506 -23.08 -12.32 -4.24
CA ALA A 506 -22.19 -11.86 -3.18
C ALA A 506 -22.57 -12.53 -1.85
N PRO A 507 -21.58 -12.92 -1.03
CA PRO A 507 -21.84 -13.45 0.30
C PRO A 507 -22.60 -12.41 1.13
N THR A 508 -23.45 -12.88 2.04
CA THR A 508 -24.11 -11.97 2.98
C THR A 508 -23.07 -11.33 3.90
N GLU A 509 -23.12 -10.01 4.04
CA GLU A 509 -22.22 -9.31 4.95
C GLU A 509 -22.39 -9.83 6.39
N PRO A 510 -21.29 -10.11 7.11
CA PRO A 510 -21.36 -10.51 8.51
C PRO A 510 -22.12 -9.48 9.35
N VAL A 511 -22.95 -9.98 10.28
CA VAL A 511 -23.72 -9.13 11.20
C VAL A 511 -22.76 -8.24 11.99
N ARG A 512 -23.01 -6.93 11.95
CA ARG A 512 -22.24 -5.91 12.67
C ARG A 512 -22.20 -6.21 14.18
N PRO A 513 -21.01 -6.22 14.82
CA PRO A 513 -20.87 -6.51 16.26
C PRO A 513 -21.79 -5.67 17.16
N ALA A 514 -21.93 -4.38 16.88
CA ALA A 514 -22.84 -3.51 17.64
C ALA A 514 -24.30 -3.96 17.68
N TYR A 515 -24.78 -4.75 16.71
CA TYR A 515 -26.15 -5.30 16.79
C TYR A 515 -26.31 -6.35 17.88
N TYR A 516 -25.29 -7.15 18.17
CA TYR A 516 -25.32 -8.03 19.34
C TYR A 516 -25.35 -7.22 20.64
N GLY A 517 -24.57 -6.13 20.71
CA GLY A 517 -24.61 -5.17 21.82
C GLY A 517 -26.00 -4.55 22.01
N LEU A 518 -26.65 -4.14 20.90
CA LEU A 518 -27.99 -3.59 20.91
C LEU A 518 -29.03 -4.62 21.37
N ILE A 519 -28.97 -5.85 20.87
CA ILE A 519 -29.88 -6.95 21.30
C ILE A 519 -29.72 -7.20 22.80
N ALA A 520 -28.50 -7.23 23.32
CA ALA A 520 -28.26 -7.40 24.74
C ALA A 520 -28.91 -6.27 25.57
N TRP A 521 -28.82 -5.02 25.11
CA TRP A 521 -29.51 -3.88 25.73
C TRP A 521 -31.04 -4.00 25.69
N LEU A 522 -31.61 -4.41 24.55
CA LEU A 522 -33.06 -4.61 24.41
C LEU A 522 -33.57 -5.70 25.36
N VAL A 523 -32.84 -6.82 25.47
CA VAL A 523 -33.15 -7.90 26.42
C VAL A 523 -33.11 -7.39 27.86
N MET A 524 -32.06 -6.67 28.25
CA MET A 524 -31.97 -6.09 29.59
C MET A 524 -33.12 -5.12 29.88
N LEU A 525 -33.49 -4.28 28.91
CA LEU A 525 -34.58 -3.33 29.06
C LEU A 525 -35.93 -4.04 29.23
N ILE A 526 -36.20 -5.08 28.44
CA ILE A 526 -37.40 -5.91 28.58
C ILE A 526 -37.43 -6.57 29.96
N LEU A 527 -36.33 -7.18 30.41
CA LEU A 527 -36.25 -7.83 31.71
C LEU A 527 -36.46 -6.83 32.86
N THR A 528 -35.89 -5.62 32.73
CA THR A 528 -36.07 -4.54 33.73
C THR A 528 -37.52 -4.07 33.78
N LEU A 529 -38.18 -3.89 32.63
CA LEU A 529 -39.60 -3.53 32.57
C LEU A 529 -40.50 -4.63 33.16
N LEU A 530 -40.23 -5.90 32.86
CA LEU A 530 -40.96 -7.03 33.42
C LEU A 530 -40.76 -7.14 34.94
N GLY A 531 -39.54 -6.94 35.42
CA GLY A 531 -39.21 -6.88 36.84
C GLY A 531 -39.95 -5.74 37.56
N MET A 532 -39.90 -4.53 37.02
CA MET A 532 -40.64 -3.38 37.55
C MET A 532 -42.15 -3.65 37.55
N ARG A 533 -42.72 -4.21 36.47
CA ARG A 533 -44.14 -4.56 36.41
C ARG A 533 -44.53 -5.55 37.50
N LYS A 534 -43.67 -6.53 37.81
CA LYS A 534 -43.89 -7.50 38.90
C LYS A 534 -43.87 -6.80 40.27
N ILE A 535 -42.95 -5.86 40.48
CA ILE A 535 -42.85 -5.05 41.70
C ILE A 535 -44.09 -4.17 41.87
N PHE A 536 -44.48 -3.41 40.84
CA PHE A 536 -45.68 -2.57 40.85
C PHE A 536 -46.97 -3.37 41.09
N ARG A 537 -47.09 -4.58 40.52
CA ARG A 537 -48.22 -5.49 40.80
C ARG A 537 -48.24 -5.97 42.25
N LYS A 538 -47.07 -6.12 42.89
CA LYS A 538 -46.98 -6.49 44.31
C LYS A 538 -47.39 -5.32 45.21
N PHE A 539 -46.97 -4.10 44.88
CA PHE A 539 -47.38 -2.88 45.60
C PHE A 539 -48.86 -2.53 45.45
N ARG A 540 -49.49 -2.85 44.31
CA ARG A 540 -50.93 -2.59 44.09
C ARG A 540 -51.87 -3.65 44.71
N LYS A 541 -51.30 -4.76 45.20
CA LYS A 541 -52.02 -5.82 45.92
C LYS A 541 -51.83 -5.75 47.44
N SER A 542 -50.97 -4.84 47.90
CA SER A 542 -50.87 -4.41 49.30
C SER A 542 -51.60 -3.09 49.46
#